data_AF-A0A0J6CLJ0-F1
#
_entry.id   AF-A0A0J6CLJ0-F1
#
_cell.length_a   1.000
_cell.length_b   1.000
_cell.length_c   1.000
_cell.angle_alpha   90.00
_cell.angle_beta   90.00
_cell.angle_gamma   90.00
#
_symmetry.space_group_name_H-M   'P 1'
#
loop_
_entity.id
_entity.type
_entity.pdbx_description
1 polymer ?
#
loop_
_entity_poly.entity_id
_entity_poly.type
_entity_poly.pdbx_seq_one_letter_code
_entity_poly.pdbx_strand_id
1 'polypeptide(L)'
;MEKEIKYSTGQLWALTLLRVLIGWHFLYEGLIKFYTPGWTAKAYLQNTTGPFAPLFKSMTESETVLRCVDLMNEWGLILLGLGLFLGICSRYCKIFGIVLLLFYYLAYPPFASLGVNVHVEGSYWVVNKNLIEMAALFLLCWFPSSHITGLDYFVRRFRFKQEARRL
;
A
#
# COMPACT_ATOMS: atom_id res chain seq x y z
N MET A 1 -4.56 26.01 17.64
CA MET A 1 -5.25 25.22 18.68
C MET A 1 -5.75 23.95 18.02
N GLU A 2 -4.91 22.92 17.93
CA GLU A 2 -5.30 21.62 17.37
C GLU A 2 -6.29 20.97 18.34
N LYS A 3 -7.52 20.69 17.88
CA LYS A 3 -8.48 19.93 18.68
C LYS A 3 -7.91 18.53 18.89
N GLU A 4 -7.60 18.17 20.14
CA GLU A 4 -7.31 16.78 20.48
C GLU A 4 -8.55 15.93 20.20
N ILE A 5 -8.50 15.12 19.14
CA ILE A 5 -9.56 14.16 18.83
C ILE A 5 -9.46 13.02 19.85
N LYS A 6 -10.34 13.03 20.86
CA LYS A 6 -10.51 11.91 21.78
C LYS A 6 -11.23 10.77 21.06
N TYR A 7 -10.50 9.71 20.76
CA TYR A 7 -11.05 8.46 20.23
C TYR A 7 -11.53 7.55 21.37
N SER A 8 -12.64 6.84 21.15
CA SER A 8 -13.03 5.72 22.02
C SER A 8 -12.06 4.55 21.84
N THR A 9 -11.86 3.75 22.90
CA THR A 9 -11.04 2.53 22.86
C THR A 9 -11.47 1.59 21.72
N GLY A 10 -12.78 1.46 21.47
CA GLY A 10 -13.28 0.63 20.36
C GLY A 10 -12.92 1.18 18.97
N GLN A 11 -12.96 2.50 18.79
CA GLN A 11 -12.54 3.14 17.54
C GLN A 11 -11.05 2.96 17.28
N LEU A 12 -10.22 3.05 18.33
CA LEU A 12 -8.79 2.80 18.22
C LEU A 12 -8.52 1.36 17.79
N TRP A 13 -9.14 0.38 18.43
CA TRP A 13 -9.00 -1.03 18.04
C TRP A 13 -9.42 -1.29 16.60
N ALA A 14 -10.56 -0.73 16.17
CA ALA A 14 -11.03 -0.90 14.80
C ALA A 14 -10.04 -0.31 13.76
N LEU A 15 -9.53 0.90 14.01
CA LEU A 15 -8.56 1.54 13.13
C LEU A 15 -7.21 0.81 13.10
N THR A 16 -6.76 0.31 14.25
CA THR A 16 -5.53 -0.49 14.34
C THR A 16 -5.68 -1.82 13.62
N LEU A 17 -6.79 -2.52 13.81
CA LEU A 17 -7.08 -3.78 13.11
C LEU A 17 -7.11 -3.56 11.59
N LEU A 18 -7.83 -2.53 11.12
CA LEU A 18 -7.87 -2.18 9.70
C LEU A 18 -6.47 -1.93 9.14
N ARG A 19 -5.64 -1.15 9.83
CA ARG A 19 -4.25 -0.89 9.44
C ARG A 19 -3.43 -2.18 9.35
N VAL A 20 -3.54 -3.05 10.35
CA VAL A 20 -2.81 -4.32 10.43
C VAL A 20 -3.25 -5.27 9.31
N LEU A 21 -4.55 -5.36 9.02
CA LEU A 21 -5.07 -6.20 7.93
C LEU A 21 -4.54 -5.74 6.56
N ILE A 22 -4.58 -4.44 6.28
CA ILE A 22 -4.05 -3.90 5.01
C ILE A 22 -2.53 -4.12 4.94
N GLY A 23 -1.81 -3.87 6.04
CA GLY A 23 -0.36 -4.12 6.10
C GLY A 23 0.00 -5.59 5.89
N TRP A 24 -0.78 -6.51 6.47
CA TRP A 24 -0.62 -7.94 6.26
C TRP A 24 -0.84 -8.33 4.80
N HIS A 25 -1.90 -7.82 4.16
CA HIS A 25 -2.18 -8.10 2.75
C HIS A 25 -1.02 -7.66 1.85
N PHE A 26 -0.51 -6.44 2.03
CA PHE A 26 0.64 -5.94 1.27
C PHE A 26 1.89 -6.78 1.51
N LEU A 27 2.15 -7.12 2.78
CA LEU A 27 3.32 -7.92 3.15
C LEU A 27 3.26 -9.30 2.50
N TYR A 28 2.11 -9.98 2.58
CA TYR A 28 1.93 -11.30 2.00
C TYR A 28 2.09 -11.28 0.47
N GLU A 29 1.49 -10.29 -0.20
CA GLU A 29 1.65 -10.07 -1.63
C GLU A 29 3.10 -9.83 -2.04
N GLY A 30 3.88 -9.09 -1.25
CA GLY A 30 5.30 -8.86 -1.49
C GLY A 30 6.15 -10.09 -1.23
N LEU A 31 5.87 -10.83 -0.16
CA LEU A 31 6.57 -12.08 0.18
C LEU A 31 6.39 -13.15 -0.89
N ILE A 32 5.17 -13.33 -1.43
CA ILE A 32 4.95 -14.27 -2.54
C ILE A 32 5.85 -13.93 -3.72
N LYS A 33 5.94 -12.65 -4.09
CA LYS A 33 6.78 -12.19 -5.22
C LYS A 33 8.26 -12.46 -4.96
N PHE A 34 8.72 -12.16 -3.75
CA PHE A 34 10.10 -12.40 -3.33
C PHE A 34 10.47 -13.90 -3.29
N TYR A 35 9.55 -14.76 -2.84
CA TYR A 35 9.81 -16.20 -2.74
C TYR A 35 9.56 -16.97 -4.04
N THR A 36 8.91 -16.36 -5.04
CA THR A 36 8.66 -16.99 -6.34
C THR A 36 9.89 -16.81 -7.23
N PRO A 37 10.67 -17.89 -7.52
CA PRO A 37 11.88 -17.75 -8.32
C PRO A 37 11.54 -17.26 -9.73
N GLY A 38 12.20 -16.18 -10.16
CA GLY A 38 11.96 -15.60 -11.49
C GLY A 38 10.63 -14.86 -11.62
N TRP A 39 10.00 -14.44 -10.52
CA TRP A 39 8.85 -13.54 -10.57
C TRP A 39 9.20 -12.27 -11.35
N THR A 40 8.25 -11.80 -12.17
CA THR A 40 8.38 -10.55 -12.91
C THR A 40 7.01 -9.95 -13.19
N ALA A 41 6.92 -8.63 -13.17
CA ALA A 41 5.75 -7.87 -13.58
C ALA A 41 5.57 -7.83 -15.10
N LYS A 42 6.48 -8.39 -15.90
CA LYS A 42 6.45 -8.31 -17.38
C LYS A 42 5.10 -8.72 -17.97
N ALA A 43 4.61 -9.91 -17.62
CA ALA A 43 3.33 -10.40 -18.14
C ALA A 43 2.15 -9.52 -17.68
N TYR A 44 2.19 -9.02 -16.44
CA TYR A 44 1.19 -8.10 -15.92
C TYR A 44 1.18 -6.77 -16.69
N LEU A 45 2.35 -6.21 -17.00
CA LEU A 45 2.49 -4.93 -17.71
C LEU A 45 2.13 -5.03 -19.20
N GLN A 46 2.53 -6.12 -19.87
CA GLN A 46 2.23 -6.37 -21.29
C GLN A 46 0.73 -6.50 -21.57
N ASN A 47 -0.02 -7.03 -20.60
CA ASN A 47 -1.45 -7.26 -20.70
C ASN A 47 -2.30 -6.11 -20.15
N THR A 48 -1.69 -4.99 -19.74
CA THR A 48 -2.44 -3.82 -19.25
C THR A 48 -3.44 -3.29 -20.26
N THR A 49 -4.56 -2.80 -19.73
CA THR A 49 -5.68 -2.26 -20.50
C THR A 49 -6.02 -0.84 -20.03
N GLY A 50 -6.75 -0.09 -20.87
CA GLY A 50 -7.16 1.29 -20.54
C GLY A 50 -6.22 2.38 -21.07
N PRO A 51 -6.46 3.64 -20.70
CA PRO A 51 -5.82 4.80 -21.32
C PRO A 51 -4.31 4.91 -21.04
N PHE A 52 -3.84 4.35 -19.92
CA PHE A 52 -2.43 4.33 -19.54
C PHE A 52 -1.69 3.07 -19.99
N ALA A 53 -2.34 2.14 -20.71
CA ALA A 53 -1.71 0.91 -21.18
C ALA A 53 -0.43 1.15 -22.00
N PRO A 54 -0.32 2.14 -22.91
CA PRO A 54 0.93 2.41 -23.62
C PRO A 54 2.11 2.74 -22.69
N LEU A 55 1.85 3.46 -21.60
CA LEU A 55 2.87 3.81 -20.60
C LEU A 55 3.35 2.57 -19.84
N PHE A 56 2.45 1.68 -19.43
CA PHE A 56 2.85 0.45 -18.73
C PHE A 56 3.54 -0.56 -19.66
N LYS A 57 3.11 -0.64 -20.93
CA LYS A 57 3.74 -1.52 -21.92
C LYS A 57 5.14 -1.05 -22.30
N SER A 58 5.38 0.26 -22.42
CA SER A 58 6.73 0.78 -22.71
C SER A 58 7.74 0.47 -21.61
N MET A 59 7.30 0.33 -20.35
CA MET A 59 8.17 -0.13 -19.25
C MET A 59 8.72 -1.55 -19.45
N THR A 60 8.10 -2.34 -20.33
CA THR A 60 8.55 -3.72 -20.65
C THR A 60 9.57 -3.78 -21.79
N GLU A 61 9.79 -2.66 -22.48
CA GLU A 61 10.73 -2.56 -23.60
C GLU A 61 12.18 -2.44 -23.14
N SER A 62 12.40 -1.89 -21.95
CA SER A 62 13.73 -1.77 -21.33
C SER A 62 13.88 -2.74 -20.17
N GLU A 63 14.89 -3.62 -20.26
CA GLU A 63 15.21 -4.59 -19.19
C GLU A 63 15.58 -3.90 -17.87
N THR A 64 16.27 -2.76 -17.94
CA THR A 64 16.60 -1.95 -16.76
C THR A 64 15.35 -1.40 -16.08
N VAL A 65 14.39 -0.88 -16.85
CA VAL A 65 13.13 -0.36 -16.30
C VAL A 65 12.30 -1.49 -15.72
N LEU A 66 12.17 -2.62 -16.42
CA LEU A 66 11.46 -3.79 -15.93
C LEU A 66 12.03 -4.29 -14.61
N ARG A 67 13.36 -4.40 -14.50
CA ARG A 67 14.03 -4.80 -13.24
C ARG A 67 13.76 -3.82 -12.10
N CYS A 68 13.74 -2.51 -12.38
CA CYS A 68 13.34 -1.52 -11.38
C CYS A 68 11.88 -1.73 -10.94
N VAL A 69 10.96 -1.97 -11.87
CA VAL A 69 9.55 -2.24 -11.55
C VAL A 69 9.40 -3.52 -10.73
N ASP A 70 10.14 -4.58 -11.05
CA ASP A 70 10.12 -5.85 -10.31
C ASP A 70 10.59 -5.65 -8.86
N LEU A 71 11.75 -4.99 -8.68
CA LEU A 71 12.28 -4.65 -7.35
C LEU A 71 11.33 -3.74 -6.57
N MET A 72 10.72 -2.75 -7.22
CA MET A 72 9.75 -1.85 -6.58
C MET A 72 8.47 -2.59 -6.16
N ASN A 73 8.01 -3.57 -6.94
CA ASN A 73 6.86 -4.38 -6.56
C ASN A 73 7.18 -5.30 -5.38
N GLU A 74 8.31 -6.01 -5.42
CA GLU A 74 8.73 -6.91 -4.34
C GLU A 74 8.99 -6.14 -3.04
N TRP A 75 9.98 -5.24 -3.07
CA TRP A 75 10.43 -4.54 -1.86
C TRP A 75 9.46 -3.45 -1.46
N GLY A 76 8.79 -2.79 -2.41
CA GLY A 76 7.78 -1.78 -2.08
C GLY A 76 6.63 -2.39 -1.29
N LEU A 77 6.09 -3.54 -1.73
CA LEU A 77 5.02 -4.23 -1.00
C LEU A 77 5.48 -4.71 0.38
N ILE A 78 6.69 -5.31 0.48
CA ILE A 78 7.23 -5.78 1.76
C ILE A 78 7.45 -4.62 2.74
N LEU A 79 8.12 -3.55 2.32
CA LEU A 79 8.46 -2.42 3.19
C LEU A 79 7.21 -1.64 3.61
N LEU A 80 6.28 -1.41 2.69
CA LEU A 80 5.00 -0.76 3.02
C LEU A 80 4.13 -1.64 3.91
N GLY A 81 4.07 -2.94 3.63
CA GLY A 81 3.37 -3.93 4.42
C GLY A 81 3.88 -4.01 5.85
N LEU A 82 5.19 -4.14 6.05
CA LEU A 82 5.82 -4.12 7.37
C LEU A 82 5.59 -2.79 8.10
N GLY A 83 5.75 -1.65 7.41
CA GLY A 83 5.52 -0.33 8.00
C GLY A 83 4.07 -0.14 8.48
N LEU A 84 3.09 -0.58 7.69
CA LEU A 84 1.67 -0.56 8.07
C LEU A 84 1.35 -1.58 9.18
N PHE A 85 1.88 -2.80 9.09
CA PHE A 85 1.64 -3.86 10.07
C PHE A 85 2.17 -3.46 11.45
N LEU A 86 3.45 -3.07 11.52
CA LEU A 86 4.12 -2.65 12.75
C LEU A 86 3.72 -1.24 13.22
N GLY A 87 3.23 -0.40 12.31
CA GLY A 87 2.87 0.99 12.60
C GLY A 87 4.10 1.89 12.76
N ILE A 88 5.14 1.65 11.96
CA ILE A 88 6.35 2.47 11.89
C ILE A 88 6.25 3.36 10.66
N CYS A 89 6.51 4.66 10.80
CA CYS A 89 6.40 5.62 9.70
C CYS A 89 5.02 5.58 9.01
N SER A 90 3.96 5.28 9.76
CA SER A 90 2.69 4.81 9.17
C SER A 90 2.05 5.86 8.26
N ARG A 91 2.29 7.16 8.52
CA ARG A 91 1.84 8.26 7.66
C ARG A 91 2.39 8.14 6.24
N TYR A 92 3.68 7.86 6.10
CA TYR A 92 4.32 7.70 4.80
C TYR A 92 3.87 6.40 4.14
N CYS A 93 3.81 5.29 4.89
CA CYS A 93 3.39 4.00 4.35
C CYS A 93 1.96 4.03 3.80
N LYS A 94 1.03 4.77 4.44
CA LYS A 94 -0.34 4.95 3.92
C LYS A 94 -0.35 5.70 2.60
N ILE A 95 0.38 6.82 2.50
CA ILE A 95 0.43 7.64 1.28
C ILE A 95 1.05 6.84 0.12
N PHE A 96 2.22 6.23 0.35
CA PHE A 96 2.88 5.40 -0.66
C PHE A 96 2.05 4.17 -1.02
N GLY A 97 1.33 3.57 -0.07
CA GLY A 97 0.41 2.47 -0.34
C GLY A 97 -0.77 2.88 -1.22
N ILE A 98 -1.36 4.06 -1.01
CA ILE A 98 -2.40 4.60 -1.90
C ILE A 98 -1.85 4.80 -3.31
N VAL A 99 -0.64 5.37 -3.44
CA VAL A 99 -0.01 5.59 -4.75
C VAL A 99 0.26 4.26 -5.47
N LEU A 100 0.76 3.25 -4.75
CA LEU A 100 1.01 1.92 -5.31
C LEU A 100 -0.29 1.27 -5.81
N LEU A 101 -1.34 1.27 -4.98
CA LEU A 101 -2.65 0.72 -5.36
C LEU A 101 -3.27 1.49 -6.53
N LEU A 102 -3.05 2.80 -6.61
CA LEU A 102 -3.50 3.61 -7.74
C LEU A 102 -2.82 3.14 -9.03
N PHE A 103 -1.52 2.85 -9.03
CA PHE A 103 -0.87 2.28 -10.21
C PHE A 103 -1.47 0.92 -10.61
N TYR A 104 -1.77 0.04 -9.65
CA TYR A 104 -2.45 -1.22 -9.96
C TYR A 104 -3.87 -1.01 -10.51
N TYR A 105 -4.61 -0.06 -9.96
CA TYR A 105 -5.95 0.29 -10.44
C TYR A 105 -5.92 0.87 -11.86
N LEU A 106 -4.94 1.73 -12.17
CA LEU A 106 -4.77 2.32 -13.50
C LEU A 106 -4.25 1.34 -14.55
N ALA A 107 -3.52 0.30 -14.13
CA ALA A 107 -3.04 -0.77 -15.00
C ALA A 107 -4.18 -1.67 -15.52
N TYR A 108 -5.21 -1.88 -14.70
CA TYR A 108 -6.41 -2.67 -15.02
C TYR A 108 -7.67 -1.98 -14.50
N PRO A 109 -8.13 -0.91 -15.16
CA PRO A 109 -9.33 -0.22 -14.71
C PRO A 109 -10.57 -1.10 -14.95
N PRO A 110 -11.43 -1.31 -13.93
CA PRO A 110 -12.61 -2.18 -14.01
C PRO A 110 -13.78 -1.52 -14.76
N PHE A 111 -13.55 -1.14 -16.02
CA PHE A 111 -14.58 -0.64 -16.93
C PHE A 111 -15.17 -1.81 -17.73
N ALA A 112 -16.49 -1.87 -17.81
CA ALA A 112 -17.28 -3.01 -18.30
C ALA A 112 -17.05 -3.44 -19.77
N SER A 113 -16.15 -2.80 -20.52
CA SER A 113 -16.02 -2.96 -21.97
C SER A 113 -14.69 -3.53 -22.47
N LEU A 114 -13.72 -3.84 -21.60
CA LEU A 114 -12.33 -4.15 -22.01
C LEU A 114 -11.90 -5.63 -21.85
N GLY A 115 -12.84 -6.56 -22.04
CA GLY A 115 -12.54 -7.99 -22.18
C GLY A 115 -12.42 -8.78 -20.88
N VAL A 116 -12.38 -10.11 -21.01
CA VAL A 116 -12.21 -11.05 -19.89
C VAL A 116 -10.82 -10.85 -19.29
N ASN A 117 -10.76 -10.12 -18.18
CA ASN A 117 -9.51 -9.83 -17.49
C ASN A 117 -9.07 -11.06 -16.68
N VAL A 118 -8.11 -11.84 -17.20
CA VAL A 118 -7.55 -13.03 -16.52
C VAL A 118 -6.92 -12.68 -15.16
N HIS A 119 -6.54 -11.41 -14.94
CA HIS A 119 -5.89 -10.92 -13.73
C HIS A 119 -6.85 -10.19 -12.78
N VAL A 120 -8.15 -10.10 -13.10
CA VAL A 120 -9.17 -9.48 -12.24
C VAL A 120 -10.08 -10.57 -11.71
N GLU A 121 -10.09 -10.74 -10.39
CA GLU A 121 -10.89 -11.76 -9.71
C GLU A 121 -12.39 -11.37 -9.69
N GLY A 122 -13.15 -11.63 -10.75
CA GLY A 122 -14.62 -11.48 -10.75
C GLY A 122 -15.17 -10.29 -11.53
N SER A 123 -16.49 -10.11 -11.47
CA SER A 123 -17.22 -9.08 -12.24
C SER A 123 -17.38 -7.80 -11.43
N TYR A 124 -16.32 -7.00 -11.36
CA TYR A 124 -16.35 -5.70 -10.70
C TYR A 124 -16.75 -4.59 -11.67
N TRP A 125 -17.72 -3.76 -11.29
CA TRP A 125 -18.01 -2.50 -11.98
C TRP A 125 -17.44 -1.35 -11.16
N VAL A 126 -16.35 -0.73 -11.65
CA VAL A 126 -15.65 0.43 -11.05
C VAL A 126 -14.97 0.14 -9.69
N VAL A 127 -15.58 -0.62 -8.79
CA VAL A 127 -15.07 -0.87 -7.44
C VAL A 127 -14.45 -2.26 -7.36
N ASN A 128 -13.11 -2.30 -7.28
CA ASN A 128 -12.33 -3.53 -7.05
C ASN A 128 -11.62 -3.49 -5.68
N LYS A 129 -10.91 -4.59 -5.35
CA LYS A 129 -10.15 -4.69 -4.08
C LYS A 129 -9.17 -3.53 -3.87
N ASN A 130 -8.44 -3.14 -4.91
CA ASN A 130 -7.46 -2.05 -4.85
C ASN A 130 -8.13 -0.72 -4.47
N LEU A 131 -9.31 -0.41 -5.03
CA LEU A 131 -10.03 0.81 -4.72
C LEU A 131 -10.55 0.83 -3.28
N ILE A 132 -11.06 -0.31 -2.78
CA ILE A 132 -11.52 -0.44 -1.40
C ILE A 132 -10.36 -0.22 -0.42
N GLU A 133 -9.20 -0.83 -0.70
CA GLU A 133 -8.00 -0.66 0.12
C GLU A 133 -7.44 0.76 0.08
N MET A 134 -7.46 1.41 -1.09
CA MET A 134 -7.12 2.83 -1.21
C MET A 134 -8.03 3.70 -0.35
N ALA A 135 -9.35 3.48 -0.41
CA ALA A 135 -10.32 4.23 0.39
C ALA A 135 -10.09 4.00 1.90
N ALA A 136 -9.77 2.77 2.29
CA ALA A 136 -9.44 2.43 3.68
C ALA A 136 -8.14 3.10 4.15
N LEU A 137 -7.08 3.08 3.34
CA LEU A 137 -5.83 3.79 3.63
C LEU A 137 -6.04 5.31 3.69
N PHE A 138 -6.87 5.86 2.81
CA PHE A 138 -7.24 7.28 2.81
C PHE A 138 -7.99 7.66 4.09
N LEU A 139 -8.94 6.82 4.54
CA LEU A 139 -9.60 6.97 5.83
C LEU A 139 -8.59 6.95 6.98
N LEU A 140 -7.64 6.02 6.96
CA LEU A 140 -6.56 5.94 7.96
C LEU A 140 -5.61 7.15 7.93
N CYS A 141 -5.52 7.90 6.82
CA CYS A 141 -4.82 9.18 6.77
C CYS A 141 -5.60 10.29 7.49
N TRP A 142 -6.93 10.29 7.39
CA TRP A 142 -7.79 11.30 8.01
C TRP A 142 -8.07 11.06 9.50
N PHE A 143 -8.03 9.79 9.93
CA PHE A 143 -8.14 9.37 11.33
C PHE A 143 -6.79 8.86 11.84
N PRO A 144 -5.85 9.74 12.21
CA PRO A 144 -4.51 9.35 12.65
C PRO A 144 -4.54 8.66 14.03
N SER A 145 -4.89 7.38 14.08
CA SER A 145 -4.75 6.51 15.28
C SER A 145 -3.28 6.12 15.56
N SER A 146 -2.38 6.41 14.62
CA SER A 146 -0.96 6.05 14.65
C SER A 146 -0.21 6.59 15.86
N HIS A 147 -0.59 7.77 16.36
CA HIS A 147 0.08 8.40 17.50
C HIS A 147 -0.16 7.67 18.82
N ILE A 148 -1.13 6.76 18.87
CA ILE A 148 -1.55 6.06 20.09
C ILE A 148 -1.20 4.56 20.03
N THR A 149 -1.24 3.94 18.85
CA THR A 149 -1.17 2.46 18.70
C THR A 149 -0.02 1.95 17.82
N GLY A 150 0.73 2.83 17.15
CA GLY A 150 1.91 2.44 16.38
C GLY A 150 3.19 2.48 17.22
N LEU A 151 4.20 1.70 16.83
CA LEU A 151 5.57 1.83 17.36
C LEU A 151 6.14 3.26 17.18
N ASP A 152 5.55 4.07 16.29
CA ASP A 152 5.79 5.51 16.20
C ASP A 152 5.64 6.25 17.55
N TYR A 153 4.76 5.78 18.47
CA TYR A 153 4.68 6.30 19.84
C TYR A 153 5.97 6.05 20.62
N PHE A 154 6.51 4.83 20.54
CA PHE A 154 7.73 4.44 21.24
C PHE A 154 8.95 5.18 20.69
N VAL A 155 9.08 5.31 19.37
CA VAL A 155 10.22 6.01 18.74
C VAL A 155 10.23 7.51 19.11
N ARG A 156 9.07 8.17 19.14
CA ARG A 156 8.97 9.56 19.62
C ARG A 156 9.32 9.67 21.11
N ARG A 157 8.85 8.75 21.94
CA ARG A 157 9.14 8.74 23.39
C ARG A 157 10.62 8.50 23.70
N PHE A 158 11.31 7.66 22.93
CA PHE A 158 12.75 7.43 23.07
C PHE A 158 13.60 8.62 22.64
N ARG A 159 13.21 9.32 21.57
CA ARG A 159 13.91 10.52 21.09
C ARG A 159 13.84 11.68 22.09
N PHE A 160 12.65 11.94 22.63
CA PHE A 160 12.47 12.95 23.69
C PHE A 160 13.24 12.61 24.99
N LYS A 161 13.34 11.33 25.36
CA LYS A 161 14.13 10.91 26.53
C LYS A 161 15.64 11.11 26.35
N GLN A 162 16.15 11.07 25.12
CA GLN A 162 17.57 11.31 24.85
C GLN A 162 17.91 12.80 24.83
N GLU A 163 17.03 13.65 24.29
CA GLU A 163 17.21 15.12 24.35
C GLU A 163 17.15 15.65 25.79
N ALA A 164 16.21 15.15 26.60
CA ALA A 164 16.10 15.53 28.01
C ALA A 164 17.23 14.97 28.91
N ARG A 165 18.05 14.02 28.42
CA ARG A 165 19.25 13.51 29.12
C ARG A 165 20.53 14.23 28.68
N ARG A 166 20.47 15.08 27.65
CA ARG A 166 21.61 15.86 27.13
C ARG A 166 21.60 17.33 27.59
N LEU A 167 20.58 17.73 28.36
CA LEU A 167 20.49 18.99 29.10
C LEU A 167 20.74 18.71 30.59
#